data_AF-A0A0G4MQI9-F1
#
_entry.id   AF-A0A0G4MQI9-F1
#
_cell.length_a   1.000
_cell.length_b   1.000
_cell.length_c   1.000
_cell.angle_alpha   90.00
_cell.angle_beta   90.00
_cell.angle_gamma   90.00
#
_symmetry.space_group_name_H-M   'P 1'
#
loop_
_entity.id
_entity.type
_entity.pdbx_description
1 polymer ?
#
loop_
_entity_poly.entity_id
_entity_poly.type
_entity_poly.pdbx_seq_one_letter_code
_entity_poly.pdbx_strand_id
1 'polypeptide(L)'
;MPIAITPPETPVQKDLSTVVQVPPPTENKKRKIICFSDFDGTIFMQDTGHILFDNHGCGAERREILDEQIKTGERSFRDVSEEMWGSLNVPFDDGFEVMRSTLEIDPAFHAFHAYCRQHGIPFNVISAGLKPILRRVLDTFLGEEASAHIDIVANEADITDDGSAWKPIWRHDNEMGHDKALSMAEARAQAEEALVGDDGSVPLIVFIGDGVSDLPAARQADVLFARRGLRLEEYCQENAIAYTAFDTFADIQAEIERIRDEDDKKTAGKGMPARFNPRANMWRRVSSRNAVPRLAVLSPGIEKDLADVMKTALIEETVVPVPAAVN
;
A
#
# COMPACT_ATOMS: atom_id res chain seq x y z
N MET A 1 18.91 3.48 76.27
CA MET A 1 18.99 3.55 74.79
C MET A 1 18.07 2.48 74.20
N PRO A 2 16.88 2.86 73.75
CA PRO A 2 16.24 2.21 72.62
C PRO A 2 15.97 3.23 71.49
N ILE A 3 16.10 2.73 70.28
CA ILE A 3 16.14 3.44 68.99
C ILE A 3 14.73 3.91 68.61
N ALA A 4 14.56 5.21 68.38
CA ALA A 4 13.36 5.78 67.77
C ALA A 4 13.48 5.63 66.24
N ILE A 5 12.55 4.89 65.64
CA ILE A 5 12.45 4.69 64.19
C ILE A 5 11.49 5.76 63.66
N THR A 6 12.03 6.73 62.92
CA THR A 6 11.26 7.79 62.25
C THR A 6 10.51 7.20 61.04
N PRO A 7 9.23 7.53 60.81
CA PRO A 7 8.48 7.06 59.65
C PRO A 7 9.00 7.68 58.33
N PRO A 8 8.80 7.00 57.18
CA PRO A 8 9.31 7.45 55.88
C PRO A 8 8.61 8.72 55.39
N GLU A 9 9.35 9.54 54.65
CA GLU A 9 8.88 10.79 54.06
C GLU A 9 7.74 10.57 53.04
N THR A 10 6.70 11.38 53.17
CA THR A 10 5.58 11.45 52.23
C THR A 10 6.07 11.96 50.88
N PRO A 11 5.69 11.35 49.74
CA PRO A 11 6.12 11.84 48.43
C PRO A 11 5.52 13.22 48.15
N VAL A 12 6.39 14.16 47.78
CA VAL A 12 6.03 15.50 47.31
C VAL A 12 5.11 15.37 46.09
N GLN A 13 3.88 15.86 46.20
CA GLN A 13 3.00 16.06 45.05
C GLN A 13 3.69 17.06 44.10
N LYS A 14 4.12 16.57 42.93
CA LYS A 14 4.50 17.45 41.82
C LYS A 14 3.25 18.19 41.37
N ASP A 15 3.27 19.50 41.56
CA ASP A 15 2.32 20.44 40.98
C ASP A 15 2.31 20.25 39.45
N LEU A 16 1.20 19.72 38.93
CA LEU A 16 0.96 19.44 37.52
C LEU A 16 0.33 20.65 36.78
N SER A 17 0.44 21.86 37.34
CA SER A 17 -0.16 23.06 36.75
C SER A 17 0.58 23.66 35.56
N THR A 18 1.66 23.05 35.06
CA THR A 18 2.18 23.39 33.73
C THR A 18 1.31 22.76 32.65
N VAL A 19 0.22 23.46 32.32
CA VAL A 19 -0.44 23.32 31.02
C VAL A 19 0.63 23.58 29.97
N VAL A 20 1.17 22.51 29.40
CA VAL A 20 1.90 22.59 28.14
C VAL A 20 0.86 23.09 27.14
N GLN A 21 0.90 24.39 26.86
CA GLN A 21 0.13 24.95 25.77
C GLN A 21 0.58 24.22 24.52
N VAL A 22 -0.27 23.31 24.04
CA VAL A 22 -0.14 22.76 22.70
C VAL A 22 -0.25 23.97 21.77
N PRO A 23 0.79 24.31 20.99
CA PRO A 23 0.71 25.42 20.06
C PRO A 23 -0.49 25.19 19.14
N PRO A 24 -1.26 26.23 18.79
CA PRO A 24 -2.35 26.10 17.84
C PRO A 24 -1.83 25.43 16.56
N PRO A 25 -2.64 24.61 15.86
CA PRO A 25 -2.21 23.88 14.69
C PRO A 25 -1.57 24.85 13.69
N THR A 26 -0.28 24.65 13.43
CA THR A 26 0.56 25.53 12.63
C THR A 26 0.00 25.70 11.21
N GLU A 27 0.07 26.94 10.71
CA GLU A 27 -0.86 27.53 9.74
C GLU A 27 -0.61 27.30 8.23
N ASN A 28 0.21 26.34 7.78
CA ASN A 28 0.49 26.18 6.33
C ASN A 28 0.64 24.71 5.84
N LYS A 29 -0.19 23.79 6.34
CA LYS A 29 -0.11 22.39 5.88
C LYS A 29 -0.59 22.22 4.44
N LYS A 30 0.30 21.85 3.51
CA LYS A 30 -0.02 21.45 2.12
C LYS A 30 0.06 19.93 1.95
N ARG A 31 -0.84 19.34 1.16
CA ARG A 31 -0.70 17.92 0.79
C ARG A 31 0.28 17.74 -0.34
N LYS A 32 1.16 16.76 -0.20
CA LYS A 32 2.05 16.29 -1.27
C LYS A 32 1.56 14.93 -1.72
N ILE A 33 1.00 14.88 -2.92
CA ILE A 33 0.46 13.64 -3.50
C ILE A 33 1.64 12.77 -3.94
N ILE A 34 1.60 11.50 -3.57
CA ILE A 34 2.55 10.47 -4.02
C ILE A 34 1.72 9.28 -4.50
N CYS A 35 1.99 8.83 -5.72
CA CYS A 35 1.29 7.71 -6.32
C CYS A 35 2.14 6.44 -6.24
N PHE A 36 1.49 5.34 -5.85
CA PHE A 36 1.98 3.98 -5.93
C PHE A 36 1.00 3.19 -6.78
N SER A 37 1.51 2.53 -7.82
CA SER A 37 0.70 1.74 -8.73
C SER A 37 1.21 0.31 -8.76
N ASP A 38 0.30 -0.66 -8.78
CA ASP A 38 0.63 -1.97 -9.31
C ASP A 38 1.00 -1.89 -10.80
N PHE A 39 1.59 -2.95 -11.31
CA PHE A 39 2.11 -3.03 -12.67
C PHE A 39 1.25 -3.91 -13.57
N ASP A 40 1.31 -5.21 -13.36
CA ASP A 40 0.57 -6.25 -14.06
C ASP A 40 -0.91 -6.14 -13.68
N GLY A 41 -1.81 -6.15 -14.66
CA GLY A 41 -3.26 -5.91 -14.47
C GLY A 41 -3.64 -4.44 -14.25
N THR A 42 -2.68 -3.54 -14.00
CA THR A 42 -2.92 -2.13 -13.68
C THR A 42 -2.39 -1.16 -14.73
N ILE A 43 -1.06 -1.03 -14.87
CA ILE A 43 -0.40 -0.22 -15.91
C ILE A 43 -0.44 -0.96 -17.25
N PHE A 44 -0.17 -2.26 -17.20
CA PHE A 44 -0.30 -3.18 -18.33
C PHE A 44 -1.47 -4.10 -18.09
N MET A 45 -2.20 -4.45 -19.15
CA MET A 45 -3.41 -5.26 -19.03
C MET A 45 -3.11 -6.74 -18.78
N GLN A 46 -1.94 -7.20 -19.22
CA GLN A 46 -1.47 -8.58 -19.06
C GLN A 46 -0.45 -8.67 -17.93
N ASP A 47 -0.26 -9.90 -17.42
CA ASP A 47 0.75 -10.23 -16.43
C ASP A 47 2.07 -10.66 -17.12
N THR A 48 3.15 -9.93 -16.82
CA THR A 48 4.49 -10.16 -17.37
C THR A 48 5.04 -11.54 -17.04
N GLY A 49 4.82 -12.03 -15.82
CA GLY A 49 5.20 -13.38 -15.41
C GLY A 49 4.41 -14.43 -16.18
N HIS A 50 3.10 -14.27 -16.28
CA HIS A 50 2.23 -15.21 -17.01
C HIS A 50 2.64 -15.35 -18.47
N ILE A 51 2.93 -14.22 -19.15
CA ILE A 51 3.42 -14.26 -20.53
C ILE A 51 4.71 -15.09 -20.64
N LEU A 52 5.66 -14.90 -19.73
CA LEU A 52 6.90 -15.67 -19.72
C LEU A 52 6.66 -17.15 -19.43
N PHE A 53 5.89 -17.48 -18.41
CA PHE A 53 5.63 -18.87 -18.03
C PHE A 53 4.90 -19.63 -19.13
N ASP A 54 3.95 -18.99 -19.80
CA ASP A 54 3.13 -19.61 -20.83
C ASP A 54 3.91 -19.93 -22.09
N ASN A 55 4.93 -19.11 -22.42
CA ASN A 55 5.71 -19.22 -23.65
C ASN A 55 7.07 -19.92 -23.47
N HIS A 56 7.70 -19.77 -22.30
CA HIS A 56 9.09 -20.20 -22.05
C HIS A 56 9.29 -21.00 -20.76
N GLY A 57 8.22 -21.21 -19.98
CA GLY A 57 8.29 -21.90 -18.69
C GLY A 57 7.36 -23.11 -18.64
N CYS A 58 6.63 -23.21 -17.53
CA CYS A 58 5.76 -24.34 -17.25
C CYS A 58 4.54 -24.47 -18.19
N GLY A 59 4.22 -23.44 -18.97
CA GLY A 59 3.07 -23.40 -19.87
C GLY A 59 1.75 -23.07 -19.17
N ALA A 60 0.77 -22.60 -19.94
CA ALA A 60 -0.51 -22.09 -19.41
C ALA A 60 -1.29 -23.10 -18.56
N GLU A 61 -1.35 -24.37 -18.99
CA GLU A 61 -2.07 -25.43 -18.25
C GLU A 61 -1.46 -25.65 -16.85
N ARG A 62 -0.13 -25.68 -16.75
CA ARG A 62 0.54 -25.84 -15.44
C ARG A 62 0.44 -24.57 -14.62
N ARG A 63 0.56 -23.38 -15.23
CA ARG A 63 0.38 -22.10 -14.56
C ARG A 63 -1.01 -22.01 -13.92
N GLU A 64 -2.07 -22.38 -14.64
CA GLU A 64 -3.44 -22.35 -14.11
C GLU A 64 -3.63 -23.25 -12.87
N ILE A 65 -3.03 -24.44 -12.88
CA ILE A 65 -3.02 -25.33 -11.70
C ILE A 65 -2.31 -24.65 -10.53
N LEU A 66 -1.14 -24.06 -10.78
CA LEU A 66 -0.34 -23.37 -9.78
C LEU A 66 -1.05 -22.12 -9.22
N ASP A 67 -1.72 -21.34 -10.07
CA ASP A 67 -2.56 -20.20 -9.67
C ASP A 67 -3.70 -20.65 -8.75
N GLU A 68 -4.32 -21.81 -9.03
CA GLU A 68 -5.36 -22.37 -8.17
C GLU A 68 -4.80 -22.81 -6.81
N GLN A 69 -3.57 -23.32 -6.74
CA GLN A 69 -2.91 -23.63 -5.47
C GLN A 69 -2.69 -22.39 -4.60
N ILE A 70 -2.37 -21.24 -5.22
CA ILE A 70 -2.29 -19.95 -4.51
C ILE A 70 -3.69 -19.55 -4.03
N LYS A 71 -4.70 -19.59 -4.90
CA LYS A 71 -6.07 -19.15 -4.58
C LYS A 71 -6.70 -19.96 -3.45
N THR A 72 -6.47 -21.27 -3.43
CA THR A 72 -6.99 -22.19 -2.40
C THR A 72 -6.15 -22.17 -1.11
N GLY A 73 -4.97 -21.54 -1.13
CA GLY A 73 -4.03 -21.54 -0.01
C GLY A 73 -3.32 -22.87 0.20
N GLU A 74 -3.31 -23.77 -0.80
CA GLU A 74 -2.55 -25.03 -0.74
C GLU A 74 -1.05 -24.76 -0.63
N ARG A 75 -0.56 -23.76 -1.35
CA ARG A 75 0.84 -23.31 -1.33
C ARG A 75 0.90 -21.79 -1.25
N SER A 76 2.00 -21.29 -0.69
CA SER A 76 2.23 -19.85 -0.61
C SER A 76 2.49 -19.25 -1.99
N PHE A 77 2.23 -17.95 -2.15
CA PHE A 77 2.57 -17.20 -3.37
C PHE A 77 4.06 -17.33 -3.69
N ARG A 78 4.93 -17.22 -2.67
CA ARG A 78 6.37 -17.37 -2.82
C ARG A 78 6.75 -18.76 -3.35
N ASP A 79 6.24 -19.84 -2.74
CA ASP A 79 6.60 -21.21 -3.14
C ASP A 79 6.16 -21.53 -4.57
N VAL A 80 4.98 -21.04 -4.97
CA VAL A 80 4.49 -21.23 -6.34
C VAL A 80 5.28 -20.38 -7.32
N SER A 81 5.57 -19.13 -6.96
CA SER A 81 6.37 -18.24 -7.81
C SER A 81 7.79 -18.76 -8.02
N GLU A 82 8.43 -19.33 -6.99
CA GLU A 82 9.75 -19.97 -7.14
C GLU A 82 9.71 -21.11 -8.19
N GLU A 83 8.63 -21.89 -8.22
CA GLU A 83 8.44 -22.93 -9.25
C GLU A 83 8.18 -22.34 -10.63
N MET A 84 7.31 -21.32 -10.73
CA MET A 84 7.01 -20.69 -12.01
C MET A 84 8.24 -20.01 -12.61
N TRP A 85 8.93 -19.16 -11.85
CA TRP A 85 10.18 -18.52 -12.29
C TRP A 85 11.26 -19.56 -12.58
N GLY A 86 11.43 -20.56 -11.71
CA GLY A 86 12.40 -21.64 -11.91
C GLY A 86 12.11 -22.57 -13.09
N SER A 87 10.91 -22.50 -13.68
CA SER A 87 10.55 -23.26 -14.88
C SER A 87 11.08 -22.65 -16.17
N LEU A 88 11.52 -21.38 -16.14
CA LEU A 88 12.03 -20.68 -17.31
C LEU A 88 13.41 -21.22 -17.72
N ASN A 89 13.58 -21.38 -19.04
CA ASN A 89 14.85 -21.73 -19.67
C ASN A 89 15.03 -20.90 -20.94
N VAL A 90 15.19 -19.59 -20.77
CA VAL A 90 15.30 -18.61 -21.85
C VAL A 90 16.16 -17.43 -21.39
N PRO A 91 17.11 -16.93 -22.22
CA PRO A 91 17.84 -15.71 -21.92
C PRO A 91 16.88 -14.53 -21.70
N PHE A 92 17.26 -13.60 -20.83
CA PHE A 92 16.40 -12.47 -20.45
C PHE A 92 15.89 -11.65 -21.65
N ASP A 93 16.79 -11.28 -22.58
CA ASP A 93 16.42 -10.49 -23.75
C ASP A 93 15.52 -11.26 -24.73
N ASP A 94 15.75 -12.57 -24.89
CA ASP A 94 14.93 -13.41 -25.77
C ASP A 94 13.51 -13.59 -25.20
N GLY A 95 13.40 -13.79 -23.88
CA GLY A 95 12.11 -13.84 -23.18
C GLY A 95 11.37 -12.50 -23.23
N PHE A 96 12.08 -11.38 -23.35
CA PHE A 96 11.46 -10.07 -23.48
C PHE A 96 10.73 -9.85 -24.82
N GLU A 97 11.18 -10.49 -25.90
CA GLU A 97 10.58 -10.29 -27.23
C GLU A 97 9.10 -10.71 -27.28
N VAL A 98 8.71 -11.77 -26.57
CA VAL A 98 7.29 -12.16 -26.50
C VAL A 98 6.45 -11.13 -25.73
N MET A 99 6.98 -10.60 -24.63
CA MET A 99 6.33 -9.54 -23.85
C MET A 99 6.12 -8.28 -24.68
N ARG A 100 7.12 -7.87 -25.47
CA ARG A 100 7.04 -6.68 -26.33
C ARG A 100 5.86 -6.73 -27.31
N SER A 101 5.52 -7.91 -27.83
CA SER A 101 4.43 -8.09 -28.78
C SER A 101 3.05 -8.32 -28.13
N THR A 102 3.03 -8.68 -26.84
CA THR A 102 1.81 -9.12 -26.14
C THR A 102 1.30 -8.07 -25.15
N LEU A 103 2.21 -7.32 -24.52
CA LEU A 103 1.86 -6.33 -23.51
C LEU A 103 1.16 -5.12 -24.12
N GLU A 104 0.02 -4.78 -23.53
CA GLU A 104 -0.76 -3.59 -23.82
C GLU A 104 -0.71 -2.66 -22.62
N ILE A 105 -0.10 -1.49 -22.83
CA ILE A 105 -0.10 -0.41 -21.84
C ILE A 105 -1.46 0.27 -21.82
N ASP A 106 -1.92 0.68 -20.64
CA ASP A 106 -3.14 1.47 -20.52
C ASP A 106 -3.06 2.72 -21.41
N PRO A 107 -4.09 3.01 -22.22
CA PRO A 107 -4.03 4.03 -23.26
C PRO A 107 -3.83 5.44 -22.72
N ALA A 108 -4.15 5.70 -21.45
CA ALA A 108 -4.00 7.01 -20.83
C ALA A 108 -2.72 7.13 -19.99
N PHE A 109 -1.96 6.05 -19.81
CA PHE A 109 -0.82 6.03 -18.88
C PHE A 109 0.28 7.02 -19.26
N HIS A 110 0.62 7.13 -20.55
CA HIS A 110 1.61 8.11 -21.01
C HIS A 110 1.25 9.54 -20.63
N ALA A 111 -0.01 9.92 -20.86
CA ALA A 111 -0.51 11.26 -20.54
C ALA A 111 -0.53 11.49 -19.03
N PHE A 112 -1.00 10.50 -18.27
CA PHE A 112 -1.03 10.56 -16.82
C PHE A 112 0.37 10.68 -16.20
N HIS A 113 1.33 9.88 -16.66
CA HIS A 113 2.70 9.95 -16.17
C HIS A 113 3.35 11.31 -16.51
N ALA A 114 3.10 11.85 -17.71
CA ALA A 114 3.55 13.19 -18.07
C ALA A 114 2.92 14.27 -17.16
N TYR A 115 1.63 14.15 -16.85
CA TYR A 115 0.94 15.01 -15.90
C TYR A 115 1.58 14.93 -14.50
N CYS A 116 1.86 13.73 -13.98
CA CYS A 116 2.56 13.54 -12.71
C CYS A 116 3.90 14.29 -12.69
N ARG A 117 4.71 14.13 -13.74
CA ARG A 117 6.00 14.83 -13.89
C ARG A 117 5.83 16.35 -13.90
N GLN A 118 4.90 16.87 -14.70
CA GLN A 118 4.64 18.31 -14.84
C GLN A 118 4.22 18.95 -13.51
N HIS A 119 3.53 18.20 -12.65
CA HIS A 119 3.05 18.69 -11.36
C HIS A 119 3.91 18.27 -10.16
N GLY A 120 5.06 17.63 -10.40
CA GLY A 120 5.95 17.17 -9.34
C GLY A 120 5.30 16.14 -8.40
N ILE A 121 4.41 15.30 -8.93
CA ILE A 121 3.79 14.17 -8.22
C ILE A 121 4.68 12.95 -8.46
N PRO A 122 5.38 12.43 -7.43
CA PRO A 122 6.16 11.21 -7.59
C PRO A 122 5.23 10.04 -7.91
N PHE A 123 5.58 9.30 -8.96
CA PHE A 123 4.86 8.10 -9.38
C PHE A 123 5.79 6.90 -9.26
N ASN A 124 5.38 5.91 -8.48
CA ASN A 124 6.18 4.74 -8.15
C ASN A 124 5.42 3.47 -8.53
N VAL A 125 6.13 2.46 -8.99
CA VAL A 125 5.61 1.10 -9.16
C VAL A 125 5.85 0.30 -7.89
N ILE A 126 4.82 -0.43 -7.44
CA ILE A 126 4.91 -1.40 -6.35
C ILE A 126 4.29 -2.74 -6.81
N SER A 127 5.15 -3.71 -7.12
CA SER A 127 4.72 -4.95 -7.79
C SER A 127 5.33 -6.19 -7.16
N ALA A 128 4.58 -7.30 -7.16
CA ALA A 128 5.07 -8.62 -6.73
C ALA A 128 5.97 -9.29 -7.80
N GLY A 129 6.05 -8.73 -9.01
CA GLY A 129 6.93 -9.19 -10.09
C GLY A 129 8.42 -8.92 -9.83
N LEU A 130 9.23 -9.09 -10.88
CA LEU A 130 10.69 -8.97 -10.82
C LEU A 130 11.16 -7.64 -11.44
N LYS A 131 11.83 -6.80 -10.65
CA LYS A 131 12.27 -5.45 -11.05
C LYS A 131 13.02 -5.41 -12.39
N PRO A 132 13.95 -6.32 -12.72
CA PRO A 132 14.64 -6.27 -14.02
C PRO A 132 13.67 -6.34 -15.21
N ILE A 133 12.62 -7.18 -15.12
CA ILE A 133 11.57 -7.28 -16.13
C ILE A 133 10.79 -5.96 -16.20
N LEU A 134 10.29 -5.50 -15.06
CA LEU A 134 9.44 -4.29 -14.99
C LEU A 134 10.18 -3.06 -15.53
N ARG A 135 11.48 -2.93 -15.21
CA ARG A 135 12.36 -1.88 -15.73
C ARG A 135 12.46 -1.97 -17.25
N ARG A 136 12.79 -3.14 -17.78
CA ARG A 136 12.94 -3.36 -19.24
C ARG A 136 11.64 -3.07 -20.00
N VAL A 137 10.50 -3.46 -19.45
CA VAL A 137 9.17 -3.14 -20.00
C VAL A 137 8.95 -1.63 -19.98
N LEU A 138 9.11 -0.95 -18.85
CA LEU A 138 8.92 0.50 -18.77
C LEU A 138 9.83 1.27 -19.75
N ASP A 139 11.11 0.91 -19.82
CA ASP A 139 12.07 1.56 -20.72
C ASP A 139 11.66 1.40 -22.19
N THR A 140 11.12 0.23 -22.54
CA THR A 140 10.69 -0.05 -23.93
C THR A 140 9.42 0.68 -24.30
N PHE A 141 8.43 0.71 -23.41
CA PHE A 141 7.11 1.29 -23.71
C PHE A 141 7.05 2.80 -23.50
N LEU A 142 7.78 3.34 -22.52
CA LEU A 142 7.82 4.79 -22.24
C LEU A 142 9.01 5.52 -22.83
N GLY A 143 10.11 4.80 -23.11
CA GLY A 143 11.43 5.38 -23.32
C GLY A 143 12.17 5.64 -22.01
N GLU A 144 13.49 5.42 -22.02
CA GLU A 144 14.37 5.50 -20.84
C GLU A 144 14.29 6.85 -20.10
N GLU A 145 14.12 7.96 -20.82
CA GLU A 145 14.00 9.28 -20.19
C GLU A 145 12.75 9.37 -19.31
N ALA A 146 11.60 8.90 -19.82
CA ALA A 146 10.36 8.95 -19.06
C ALA A 146 10.39 7.90 -17.94
N SER A 147 10.77 6.66 -18.23
CA SER A 147 10.79 5.58 -17.24
C SER A 147 11.75 5.83 -16.08
N ALA A 148 12.84 6.58 -16.27
CA ALA A 148 13.78 6.95 -15.20
C ALA A 148 13.13 7.76 -14.07
N HIS A 149 11.96 8.36 -14.29
CA HIS A 149 11.19 9.06 -13.26
C HIS A 149 10.23 8.16 -12.47
N ILE A 150 10.25 6.85 -12.73
CA ILE A 150 9.43 5.86 -12.03
C ILE A 150 10.33 4.99 -11.18
N ASP A 151 10.26 5.13 -9.86
CA ASP A 151 10.90 4.19 -8.94
C ASP A 151 10.13 2.87 -8.90
N ILE A 152 10.85 1.76 -8.77
CA ILE A 152 10.26 0.41 -8.72
C ILE A 152 10.55 -0.22 -7.35
N VAL A 153 9.51 -0.56 -6.63
CA VAL A 153 9.54 -1.35 -5.40
C VAL A 153 9.00 -2.74 -5.73
N ALA A 154 9.89 -3.70 -5.93
CA ALA A 154 9.54 -5.06 -6.34
C ALA A 154 10.61 -6.05 -5.86
N ASN A 155 10.43 -7.33 -6.17
CA ASN A 155 11.46 -8.35 -5.98
C ASN A 155 12.60 -8.13 -6.96
N GLU A 156 13.82 -8.50 -6.60
CA GLU A 156 14.95 -8.54 -7.53
C GLU A 156 15.04 -9.93 -8.18
N ALA A 157 15.96 -10.12 -9.13
CA ALA A 157 16.19 -11.42 -9.75
C ALA A 157 17.66 -11.66 -10.04
N ASP A 158 18.08 -12.91 -9.89
CA ASP A 158 19.34 -13.46 -10.39
C ASP A 158 19.02 -14.37 -11.58
N ILE A 159 19.44 -13.95 -12.78
CA ILE A 159 19.17 -14.63 -14.04
C ILE A 159 20.51 -14.92 -14.68
N THR A 160 20.76 -16.19 -15.01
CA THR A 160 22.01 -16.56 -15.71
C THR A 160 22.01 -15.99 -17.13
N ASP A 161 23.18 -15.63 -17.65
CA ASP A 161 23.31 -15.06 -19.01
C ASP A 161 22.72 -15.97 -20.10
N ASP A 162 22.82 -17.28 -19.91
CA ASP A 162 22.26 -18.29 -20.81
C ASP A 162 20.77 -18.58 -20.58
N GLY A 163 20.17 -17.96 -19.55
CA GLY A 163 18.76 -18.12 -19.20
C GLY A 163 18.38 -19.44 -18.54
N SER A 164 19.36 -20.31 -18.24
CA SER A 164 19.14 -21.64 -17.66
C SER A 164 18.63 -21.63 -16.22
N ALA A 165 18.75 -20.50 -15.51
CA ALA A 165 18.16 -20.33 -14.20
C ALA A 165 17.65 -18.90 -14.01
N TRP A 166 16.39 -18.81 -13.59
CA TRP A 166 15.75 -17.59 -13.12
C TRP A 166 15.42 -17.74 -11.63
N LYS A 167 16.02 -16.91 -10.79
CA LYS A 167 15.85 -16.97 -9.34
C LYS A 167 15.37 -15.64 -8.79
N PRO A 168 14.14 -15.57 -8.26
CA PRO A 168 13.69 -14.41 -7.53
C PRO A 168 14.56 -14.16 -6.29
N ILE A 169 14.89 -12.90 -6.05
CA ILE A 169 15.46 -12.41 -4.80
C ILE A 169 14.34 -11.65 -4.10
N TRP A 170 13.72 -12.32 -3.14
CA TRP A 170 12.54 -11.84 -2.44
C TRP A 170 12.84 -10.62 -1.59
N ARG A 171 12.01 -9.58 -1.72
CA ARG A 171 12.14 -8.34 -0.93
C ARG A 171 11.86 -8.57 0.55
N HIS A 172 10.89 -9.42 0.87
CA HIS A 172 10.49 -9.74 2.23
C HIS A 172 10.56 -11.25 2.47
N ASP A 173 11.11 -11.63 3.63
CA ASP A 173 11.21 -13.03 4.03
C ASP A 173 9.90 -13.54 4.63
N ASN A 174 8.88 -13.70 3.77
CA ASN A 174 7.57 -14.24 4.13
C ASN A 174 6.92 -14.97 2.94
N GLU A 175 5.74 -15.55 3.18
CA GLU A 175 4.95 -16.35 2.21
C GLU A 175 4.49 -15.56 0.98
N MET A 176 4.44 -14.23 1.04
CA MET A 176 4.07 -13.38 -0.09
C MET A 176 5.28 -12.98 -0.95
N GLY A 177 6.51 -13.10 -0.43
CA GLY A 177 7.74 -12.63 -1.09
C GLY A 177 7.87 -11.11 -1.15
N HIS A 178 6.79 -10.40 -1.48
CA HIS A 178 6.66 -8.95 -1.39
C HIS A 178 5.34 -8.55 -0.73
N ASP A 179 5.38 -8.33 0.59
CA ASP A 179 4.33 -7.61 1.31
C ASP A 179 4.24 -6.12 0.89
N LYS A 180 3.29 -5.81 0.01
CA LYS A 180 3.05 -4.43 -0.45
C LYS A 180 2.62 -3.50 0.68
N ALA A 181 1.98 -3.99 1.75
CA ALA A 181 1.60 -3.13 2.88
C ALA A 181 2.83 -2.65 3.68
N LEU A 182 3.82 -3.52 3.89
CA LEU A 182 5.08 -3.14 4.52
C LEU A 182 5.82 -2.09 3.69
N SER A 183 5.95 -2.30 2.37
CA SER A 183 6.61 -1.33 1.49
C SER A 183 5.87 0.00 1.39
N MET A 184 4.53 -0.01 1.42
CA MET A 184 3.73 1.23 1.51
C MET A 184 3.94 1.96 2.84
N ALA A 185 4.08 1.23 3.95
CA ALA A 185 4.36 1.82 5.25
C ALA A 185 5.75 2.44 5.32
N GLU A 186 6.77 1.76 4.77
CA GLU A 186 8.13 2.29 4.60
C GLU A 186 8.13 3.57 3.76
N ALA A 187 7.47 3.54 2.60
CA ALA A 187 7.41 4.67 1.70
C ALA A 187 6.68 5.87 2.32
N ARG A 188 5.62 5.63 3.11
CA ARG A 188 4.97 6.68 3.90
C ARG A 188 5.92 7.27 4.93
N ALA A 189 6.63 6.45 5.70
CA ALA A 189 7.57 6.94 6.72
C ALA A 189 8.66 7.81 6.10
N GLN A 190 9.21 7.38 4.95
CA GLN A 190 10.19 8.16 4.18
C GLN A 190 9.59 9.47 3.66
N ALA A 191 8.36 9.45 3.15
CA ALA A 191 7.68 10.66 2.69
C ALA A 191 7.39 11.63 3.85
N GLU A 192 6.98 11.13 5.01
CA GLU A 192 6.78 11.95 6.20
C GLU A 192 8.11 12.56 6.68
N GLU A 193 9.20 11.79 6.69
CA GLU A 193 10.54 12.26 7.04
C GLU A 193 11.06 13.32 6.06
N ALA A 194 10.91 13.10 4.75
CA ALA A 194 11.32 14.04 3.71
C ALA A 194 10.55 15.38 3.76
N LEU A 195 9.38 15.40 4.41
CA LEU A 195 8.56 16.59 4.62
C LEU A 195 8.77 17.22 6.00
N VAL A 196 9.62 16.64 6.87
CA VAL A 196 9.99 17.25 8.14
C VAL A 196 10.69 18.59 7.86
N GLY A 197 10.09 19.68 8.35
CA GLY A 197 10.59 21.04 8.15
C GLY A 197 10.01 21.76 6.93
N ASP A 198 9.23 21.08 6.08
CA ASP A 198 8.51 21.69 4.96
C ASP A 198 7.17 22.23 5.45
N ASP A 199 7.08 23.47 5.94
CA ASP A 199 5.88 24.29 6.26
C ASP A 199 4.64 23.60 6.91
N GLY A 200 4.77 22.38 7.45
CA GLY A 200 3.66 21.54 7.90
C GLY A 200 3.02 20.65 6.82
N SER A 201 3.66 20.49 5.66
CA SER A 201 3.25 19.58 4.59
C SER A 201 3.06 18.14 5.11
N VAL A 202 2.09 17.43 4.51
CA VAL A 202 1.82 16.02 4.83
C VAL A 202 1.67 15.22 3.54
N PRO A 203 2.14 13.96 3.49
CA PRO A 203 1.97 13.15 2.30
C PRO A 203 0.52 12.66 2.18
N LEU A 204 0.01 12.64 0.94
CA LEU A 204 -1.21 11.96 0.55
C LEU A 204 -0.80 10.77 -0.31
N ILE A 205 -0.95 9.57 0.24
CA ILE A 205 -0.55 8.34 -0.45
C ILE A 205 -1.73 7.83 -1.26
N VAL A 206 -1.56 7.84 -2.59
CA VAL A 206 -2.49 7.27 -3.55
C VAL A 206 -2.01 5.87 -3.91
N PHE A 207 -2.89 4.88 -3.84
CA PHE A 207 -2.62 3.54 -4.33
C PHE A 207 -3.54 3.21 -5.51
N ILE A 208 -2.99 2.61 -6.57
CA ILE A 208 -3.69 2.20 -7.78
C ILE A 208 -3.40 0.72 -8.00
N GLY A 209 -4.43 -0.11 -8.06
CA GLY A 209 -4.25 -1.55 -8.25
C GLY A 209 -5.49 -2.24 -8.79
N ASP A 210 -5.42 -3.56 -8.91
CA ASP A 210 -6.47 -4.39 -9.48
C ASP A 210 -6.65 -5.74 -8.77
N GLY A 211 -5.61 -6.25 -8.12
CA GLY A 211 -5.49 -7.67 -7.79
C GLY A 211 -5.56 -8.04 -6.31
N VAL A 212 -5.44 -9.35 -6.05
CA VAL A 212 -5.39 -9.92 -4.69
C VAL A 212 -4.13 -9.50 -3.92
N SER A 213 -3.01 -9.32 -4.62
CA SER A 213 -1.75 -8.91 -3.98
C SER A 213 -1.81 -7.49 -3.41
N ASP A 214 -2.79 -6.68 -3.86
CA ASP A 214 -2.99 -5.30 -3.46
C ASP A 214 -3.86 -5.12 -2.21
N LEU A 215 -4.59 -6.16 -1.79
CA LEU A 215 -5.53 -6.06 -0.66
C LEU A 215 -4.86 -5.56 0.64
N PRO A 216 -3.62 -5.96 0.98
CA PRO A 216 -2.90 -5.38 2.11
C PRO A 216 -2.55 -3.90 1.90
N ALA A 217 -2.12 -3.50 0.69
CA ALA A 217 -1.73 -2.14 0.35
C ALA A 217 -2.92 -1.17 0.33
N ALA A 218 -4.09 -1.65 -0.08
CA ALA A 218 -5.36 -0.92 -0.08
C ALA A 218 -5.68 -0.28 1.28
N ARG A 219 -5.31 -0.93 2.38
CA ARG A 219 -5.53 -0.41 3.75
C ARG A 219 -4.54 0.68 4.16
N GLN A 220 -3.40 0.80 3.48
CA GLN A 220 -2.36 1.79 3.79
C GLN A 220 -2.57 3.12 3.06
N ALA A 221 -3.33 3.10 1.96
CA ALA A 221 -3.60 4.25 1.11
C ALA A 221 -4.58 5.25 1.75
N ASP A 222 -4.35 6.53 1.47
CA ASP A 222 -5.31 7.60 1.79
C ASP A 222 -6.39 7.70 0.72
N VAL A 223 -6.00 7.45 -0.54
CA VAL A 223 -6.88 7.36 -1.71
C VAL A 223 -6.56 6.06 -2.43
N LEU A 224 -7.59 5.25 -2.65
CA LEU A 224 -7.49 3.95 -3.31
C LEU A 224 -8.22 3.99 -4.65
N PHE A 225 -7.51 3.64 -5.71
CA PHE A 225 -8.09 3.35 -7.01
C PHE A 225 -8.07 1.83 -7.22
N ALA A 226 -9.24 1.27 -7.54
CA ALA A 226 -9.38 -0.14 -7.88
C ALA A 226 -9.89 -0.26 -9.31
N ARG A 227 -9.21 -1.08 -10.13
CA ARG A 227 -9.64 -1.28 -11.52
C ARG A 227 -11.01 -1.98 -11.54
N ARG A 228 -11.91 -1.47 -12.39
CA ARG A 228 -13.30 -1.94 -12.44
C ARG A 228 -13.39 -3.42 -12.85
N GLY A 229 -14.27 -4.15 -12.18
CA GLY A 229 -14.59 -5.54 -12.48
C GLY A 229 -13.52 -6.55 -12.05
N LEU A 230 -12.50 -6.11 -11.30
CA LEU A 230 -11.40 -6.95 -10.84
C LEU A 230 -11.43 -7.13 -9.32
N ARG A 231 -10.57 -8.05 -8.83
CA ARG A 231 -10.71 -8.62 -7.49
C ARG A 231 -10.52 -7.58 -6.37
N LEU A 232 -9.71 -6.56 -6.58
CA LEU A 232 -9.55 -5.48 -5.61
C LEU A 232 -10.85 -4.67 -5.42
N GLU A 233 -11.60 -4.41 -6.50
CA GLU A 233 -12.90 -3.73 -6.42
C GLU A 233 -13.89 -4.56 -5.60
N GLU A 234 -14.03 -5.86 -5.92
CA GLU A 234 -14.91 -6.78 -5.19
C GLU A 234 -14.57 -6.82 -3.70
N TYR A 235 -13.29 -6.96 -3.36
CA TYR A 235 -12.84 -6.98 -1.98
C TYR A 235 -13.16 -5.67 -1.26
N CYS A 236 -13.00 -4.53 -1.93
CA CYS A 236 -13.35 -3.25 -1.34
C CYS A 236 -14.86 -3.14 -1.05
N GLN A 237 -15.70 -3.68 -1.94
CA GLN A 237 -17.15 -3.76 -1.73
C GLN A 237 -17.51 -4.69 -0.55
N GLU A 238 -16.93 -5.90 -0.53
CA GLU A 238 -17.13 -6.91 0.52
C GLU A 238 -16.76 -6.37 1.92
N ASN A 239 -15.70 -5.56 2.01
CA ASN A 239 -15.13 -5.09 3.27
C ASN A 239 -15.44 -3.62 3.60
N ALA A 240 -16.32 -2.97 2.82
CA ALA A 240 -16.67 -1.55 2.96
C ALA A 240 -15.44 -0.62 3.02
N ILE A 241 -14.43 -0.91 2.20
CA ILE A 241 -13.25 -0.06 2.01
C ILE A 241 -13.62 1.03 1.01
N ALA A 242 -13.29 2.29 1.31
CA ALA A 242 -13.53 3.39 0.38
C ALA A 242 -12.52 3.33 -0.78
N TYR A 243 -13.01 3.37 -2.01
CA TYR A 243 -12.20 3.36 -3.23
C TYR A 243 -12.90 4.17 -4.33
N THR A 244 -12.13 4.51 -5.37
CA THR A 244 -12.64 5.02 -6.64
C THR A 244 -12.38 3.97 -7.71
N ALA A 245 -13.43 3.50 -8.37
CA ALA A 245 -13.29 2.60 -9.52
C ALA A 245 -12.70 3.36 -10.72
N PHE A 246 -11.82 2.74 -11.48
CA PHE A 246 -11.29 3.30 -12.73
C PHE A 246 -11.29 2.28 -13.87
N ASP A 247 -11.39 2.79 -15.09
CA ASP A 247 -11.28 1.99 -16.32
C ASP A 247 -9.95 2.29 -17.03
N THR A 248 -9.47 3.53 -16.97
CA THR A 248 -8.15 3.93 -17.47
C THR A 248 -7.45 4.94 -16.57
N PHE A 249 -6.17 5.22 -16.82
CA PHE A 249 -5.44 6.27 -16.08
C PHE A 249 -5.99 7.68 -16.29
N ALA A 250 -6.85 7.91 -17.28
CA ALA A 250 -7.54 9.20 -17.45
C ALA A 250 -8.53 9.47 -16.31
N ASP A 251 -9.22 8.43 -15.82
CA ASP A 251 -10.16 8.55 -14.69
C ASP A 251 -9.40 8.91 -13.40
N ILE A 252 -8.23 8.28 -13.23
CA ILE A 252 -7.32 8.54 -12.12
C ILE A 252 -6.82 9.98 -12.16
N GLN A 253 -6.41 10.46 -13.34
CA GLN A 253 -5.98 11.85 -13.51
C GLN A 253 -7.09 12.83 -13.10
N ALA A 254 -8.30 12.65 -13.64
CA ALA A 254 -9.43 13.53 -13.37
C ALA A 254 -9.77 13.57 -11.87
N GLU A 255 -9.69 12.42 -11.19
CA GLU A 255 -9.96 12.35 -9.77
C GLU A 255 -8.84 12.98 -8.92
N ILE A 256 -7.57 12.83 -9.33
CA ILE A 256 -6.44 13.51 -8.68
C ILE A 256 -6.54 15.03 -8.86
N GLU A 257 -6.89 15.51 -10.06
CA GLU A 257 -7.17 16.93 -10.32
C GLU A 257 -8.30 17.43 -9.41
N ARG A 258 -9.39 16.69 -9.31
CA ARG A 258 -10.52 17.04 -8.42
C ARG A 258 -10.09 17.11 -6.95
N ILE A 259 -9.27 16.17 -6.49
CA ILE A 259 -8.73 16.18 -5.12
C ILE A 259 -7.85 17.41 -4.87
N ARG A 260 -6.97 17.74 -5.82
CA ARG A 260 -6.11 18.93 -5.74
C ARG A 260 -6.94 20.22 -5.70
N ASP A 261 -7.92 20.34 -6.59
CA ASP A 261 -8.83 21.49 -6.65
C ASP A 261 -9.66 21.65 -5.37
N GLU A 262 -10.15 20.54 -4.80
CA GLU A 262 -10.88 20.56 -3.53
C GLU A 262 -10.00 20.99 -2.37
N ASP A 263 -8.78 20.47 -2.32
CA ASP A 263 -7.82 20.82 -1.28
C ASP A 263 -7.42 22.31 -1.43
N ASP A 264 -7.16 22.80 -2.64
CA ASP A 264 -6.88 24.21 -2.90
C ASP A 264 -8.07 25.12 -2.52
N LYS A 265 -9.31 24.73 -2.84
CA LYS A 265 -10.51 25.53 -2.47
C LYS A 265 -10.78 25.53 -0.97
N LYS A 266 -10.63 24.39 -0.28
CA LYS A 266 -10.96 24.26 1.16
C LYS A 266 -9.86 24.81 2.06
N THR A 267 -8.62 24.64 1.64
CA THR A 267 -7.46 24.98 2.47
C THR A 267 -6.84 26.31 2.04
N ALA A 268 -7.07 26.78 0.81
CA ALA A 268 -6.28 27.85 0.19
C ALA A 268 -4.76 27.58 0.32
N GLY A 269 -4.37 26.30 0.36
CA GLY A 269 -3.01 25.84 0.66
C GLY A 269 -2.67 25.70 2.15
N LYS A 270 -3.67 25.70 3.06
CA LYS A 270 -3.51 25.68 4.53
C LYS A 270 -4.53 24.77 5.24
N GLY A 271 -4.09 23.64 5.82
CA GLY A 271 -4.90 22.88 6.79
C GLY A 271 -5.05 21.39 6.50
N MET A 272 -5.94 20.72 7.23
CA MET A 272 -6.20 19.28 7.09
C MET A 272 -7.23 19.04 5.98
N PRO A 273 -6.89 18.34 4.89
CA PRO A 273 -7.80 18.34 3.76
C PRO A 273 -8.87 17.23 3.84
N ALA A 274 -9.87 17.27 2.96
CA ALA A 274 -11.21 16.73 3.27
C ALA A 274 -11.30 15.20 3.31
N ARG A 275 -10.50 14.49 2.50
CA ARG A 275 -10.50 13.02 2.39
C ARG A 275 -9.39 12.38 3.22
N PHE A 276 -9.31 12.73 4.50
CA PHE A 276 -8.38 12.08 5.41
C PHE A 276 -8.97 10.74 5.85
N ASN A 277 -8.35 9.62 5.50
CA ASN A 277 -8.81 8.28 5.91
C ASN A 277 -8.47 8.03 7.40
N PRO A 278 -9.44 8.13 8.33
CA PRO A 278 -9.16 7.97 9.75
C PRO A 278 -8.97 6.48 10.12
N ARG A 279 -9.49 5.56 9.30
CA ARG A 279 -9.38 4.11 9.52
C ARG A 279 -7.97 3.60 9.28
N ALA A 280 -7.29 4.11 8.25
CA ALA A 280 -5.87 3.85 8.06
C ALA A 280 -5.10 4.25 9.34
N ASN A 281 -5.42 5.39 9.95
CA ASN A 281 -4.85 5.82 11.23
C ASN A 281 -5.27 5.00 12.48
N MET A 282 -6.46 4.41 12.50
CA MET A 282 -6.94 3.61 13.63
C MET A 282 -6.29 2.23 13.67
N TRP A 283 -6.25 1.52 12.53
CA TRP A 283 -5.50 0.26 12.40
C TRP A 283 -3.99 0.48 12.65
N ARG A 284 -3.42 1.63 12.23
CA ARG A 284 -2.05 2.06 12.58
C ARG A 284 -1.80 2.13 14.09
N ARG A 285 -2.74 2.66 14.89
CA ARG A 285 -2.61 2.77 16.36
C ARG A 285 -2.78 1.43 17.10
N VAL A 286 -3.57 0.51 16.53
CA VAL A 286 -3.79 -0.83 17.10
C VAL A 286 -2.59 -1.73 16.83
N SER A 287 -1.98 -1.64 15.65
CA SER A 287 -0.77 -2.43 15.30
C SER A 287 0.50 -1.95 16.02
N SER A 288 0.58 -0.66 16.41
CA SER A 288 1.75 -0.08 17.08
C SER A 288 1.83 -0.36 18.60
N ARG A 289 0.81 -0.96 19.21
CA ARG A 289 0.83 -1.34 20.64
C ARG A 289 1.04 -2.85 20.78
N ASN A 290 2.31 -3.26 20.84
CA ASN A 290 2.83 -4.57 21.24
C ASN A 290 1.80 -5.70 21.42
N ALA A 291 1.59 -6.46 20.34
CA ALA A 291 1.59 -7.92 20.35
C ALA A 291 1.72 -8.38 18.89
N VAL A 292 2.87 -8.96 18.54
CA VAL A 292 2.95 -9.90 17.43
C VAL A 292 2.63 -11.27 18.01
N PRO A 293 1.43 -11.83 17.83
CA PRO A 293 1.27 -13.25 17.66
C PRO A 293 1.22 -13.53 16.16
N ARG A 294 2.01 -14.53 15.73
CA ARG A 294 1.85 -15.20 14.44
C ARG A 294 0.36 -15.52 14.24
N LEU A 295 -0.30 -14.78 13.37
CA LEU A 295 -1.67 -15.06 12.97
C LEU A 295 -1.63 -15.41 11.49
N ALA A 296 -1.57 -16.72 11.27
CA ALA A 296 -2.05 -17.33 10.05
C ALA A 296 -3.39 -16.68 9.67
N VAL A 297 -3.52 -16.33 8.40
CA VAL A 297 -4.72 -15.86 7.70
C VAL A 297 -5.97 -16.01 8.57
N LEU A 298 -6.34 -14.92 9.24
CA LEU A 298 -7.49 -14.90 10.12
C LEU A 298 -8.74 -15.12 9.26
N SER A 299 -9.44 -16.21 9.53
CA SER A 299 -10.67 -16.58 8.86
C SER A 299 -11.81 -15.60 9.23
N PRO A 300 -12.82 -15.40 8.34
CA PRO A 300 -13.87 -14.38 8.49
C PRO A 300 -14.69 -14.45 9.78
N GLY A 301 -14.67 -15.59 10.49
CA GLY A 301 -15.41 -15.80 11.74
C GLY A 301 -14.87 -14.97 12.92
N ILE A 302 -13.55 -14.79 13.01
CA ILE A 302 -12.91 -14.11 14.15
C ILE A 302 -13.09 -12.58 14.06
N GLU A 303 -13.15 -12.02 12.85
CA GLU A 303 -13.40 -10.58 12.64
C GLU A 303 -14.81 -10.16 13.07
N LYS A 304 -15.80 -11.04 12.90
CA LYS A 304 -17.18 -10.77 13.32
C LYS A 304 -17.30 -10.67 14.85
N ASP A 305 -16.60 -11.55 15.56
CA ASP A 305 -16.57 -11.56 17.03
C ASP A 305 -15.86 -10.32 17.59
N LEU A 306 -14.77 -9.86 16.99
CA LEU A 306 -14.11 -8.60 17.38
C LEU A 306 -14.97 -7.36 17.09
N ALA A 307 -15.68 -7.34 15.96
CA ALA A 307 -16.60 -6.25 15.62
C ALA A 307 -17.78 -6.16 16.61
N ASP A 308 -18.30 -7.29 17.08
CA ASP A 308 -19.41 -7.33 18.05
C ASP A 308 -18.95 -7.03 19.49
N VAL A 309 -17.74 -7.43 19.88
CA VAL A 309 -17.11 -6.98 21.14
C VAL A 309 -16.93 -5.46 21.15
N MET A 310 -16.53 -4.85 20.04
CA MET A 310 -16.34 -3.40 19.93
C MET A 310 -17.65 -2.59 19.89
N LYS A 311 -18.72 -3.14 19.29
CA LYS A 311 -20.08 -2.54 19.42
C LYS A 311 -20.53 -2.47 20.87
N THR A 312 -20.19 -3.48 21.66
CA THR A 312 -20.58 -3.56 23.07
C THR A 312 -19.84 -2.49 23.91
N ALA A 313 -18.56 -2.25 23.63
CA ALA A 313 -17.77 -1.21 24.30
C ALA A 313 -18.25 0.23 23.98
N LEU A 314 -18.78 0.47 22.77
CA LEU A 314 -19.34 1.77 22.37
C LEU A 314 -20.69 2.08 23.06
N ILE A 315 -21.41 1.08 23.54
CA ILE A 315 -22.69 1.28 24.25
C ILE A 315 -22.44 1.71 25.71
N GLU A 316 -21.37 1.22 26.35
CA GLU A 316 -21.05 1.57 27.74
C GLU A 316 -20.51 3.00 27.92
N GLU A 317 -19.91 3.62 26.90
CA GLU A 317 -19.43 5.02 26.98
C GLU A 317 -20.53 6.09 26.83
N THR A 318 -21.79 5.71 26.58
CA THR A 318 -22.89 6.68 26.39
C THR A 318 -23.80 6.91 27.61
N VAL A 319 -23.51 6.29 28.77
CA VAL A 319 -24.27 6.55 30.01
C VAL A 319 -23.49 7.50 30.92
N VAL A 320 -23.66 8.80 30.69
CA VAL A 320 -23.27 9.84 31.67
C VAL A 320 -24.39 9.96 32.71
N PRO A 321 -24.15 9.76 34.02
CA PRO A 321 -25.19 9.97 35.02
C PRO A 321 -25.45 11.48 35.20
N VAL A 322 -26.71 11.87 35.07
CA VAL A 322 -27.19 13.24 35.37
C VAL A 322 -27.05 13.48 36.88
N PRO A 323 -26.37 14.55 37.35
CA PRO A 323 -26.32 14.86 38.76
C PRO A 323 -27.67 15.40 39.24
N ALA A 324 -28.18 14.81 40.32
CA ALA A 324 -29.40 15.26 40.99
C ALA A 324 -29.24 16.68 41.55
N ALA A 325 -30.18 17.56 41.22
CA ALA A 325 -30.32 18.86 41.84
C ALA A 325 -30.82 18.69 43.29
N VAL A 326 -30.16 19.35 44.25
CA VAL A 326 -30.66 19.50 45.62
C VAL A 326 -30.66 20.99 45.95
N ASN A 327 -31.85 21.47 46.30
CA ASN A 327 -32.15 22.76 46.92
C ASN A 327 -31.53 22.87 48.32
#